data_AF-X1D365-F1
#
_entry.id   AF-X1D365-F1
#
_cell.length_a   1.000
_cell.length_b   1.000
_cell.length_c   1.000
_cell.angle_alpha   90.00
_cell.angle_beta   90.00
_cell.angle_gamma   90.00
#
_symmetry.space_group_name_H-M   'P 1'
#
loop_
_entity.id
_entity.type
_entity.pdbx_description
1 polymer ?
#
loop_
_entity_poly.entity_id
_entity_poly.type
_entity_poly.pdbx_seq_one_letter_code
_entity_poly.pdbx_strand_id
1 'polypeptide(L)'
;MVSTDTVKRRRREKRQAAVYQYQKDCRYFAQIADSLKEAGAKELAELGAEDVRPEFSGIHFRADKSTLYRINYLSRLLSRCLAPLISHVCHDTDTLYQKAKQIKWEDFFAEGNTFAVSGNVSDSAISHSKYAALRLKDAVADYFKEKTGQRPDV
;
A
#
# COMPACT_ATOMS: atom_id res chain seq x y z
N MET A 1 -8.57 -10.54 47.53
CA MET A 1 -9.43 -10.30 46.37
C MET A 1 -8.63 -9.57 45.32
N VAL A 2 -7.94 -10.34 44.48
CA VAL A 2 -7.22 -9.86 43.29
C VAL A 2 -8.10 -10.24 42.12
N SER A 3 -8.48 -9.30 41.24
CA SER A 3 -8.83 -9.52 39.82
C SER A 3 -9.82 -8.48 39.32
N THR A 4 -9.40 -7.64 38.36
CA THR A 4 -9.95 -7.57 36.98
C THR A 4 -9.44 -6.35 36.21
N ASP A 5 -8.95 -5.31 36.88
CA ASP A 5 -8.59 -4.05 36.20
C ASP A 5 -7.19 -4.01 35.57
N THR A 6 -6.26 -4.85 36.03
CA THR A 6 -4.87 -4.84 35.53
C THR A 6 -4.70 -5.55 34.18
N VAL A 7 -5.64 -6.41 33.79
CA VAL A 7 -5.52 -7.28 32.60
C VAL A 7 -5.92 -6.57 31.30
N LYS A 8 -6.79 -5.56 31.34
CA LYS A 8 -7.20 -4.81 30.12
C LYS A 8 -6.22 -3.72 29.70
N ARG A 9 -5.38 -3.22 30.61
CA ARG A 9 -4.43 -2.12 30.32
C ARG A 9 -3.10 -2.56 29.68
N ARG A 10 -2.81 -3.87 29.62
CA ARG A 10 -1.57 -4.40 29.01
C ARG A 10 -1.69 -4.84 27.53
N ARG A 11 -2.88 -4.86 26.92
CA ARG A 11 -3.07 -5.36 25.53
C ARG A 11 -2.70 -4.40 24.40
N ARG A 12 -2.27 -3.17 24.71
CA ARG A 12 -1.68 -2.24 23.74
C ARG A 12 -0.21 -1.98 24.09
N GLU A 13 0.53 -3.04 24.39
CA GLU A 13 1.98 -2.98 24.19
C GLU A 13 2.20 -2.53 22.75
N LYS A 14 2.92 -1.40 22.63
CA LYS A 14 3.26 -0.72 21.39
C LYS A 14 3.66 -1.74 20.34
N ARG A 15 2.71 -2.15 19.47
CA ARG A 15 3.05 -2.75 18.19
C ARG A 15 3.90 -1.68 17.54
N GLN A 16 5.22 -1.90 17.49
CA GLN A 16 6.14 -1.09 16.73
C GLN A 16 5.64 -1.18 15.28
N ALA A 17 4.75 -0.25 14.91
CA ALA A 17 4.13 -0.22 13.61
C ALA A 17 5.28 -0.13 12.62
N ALA A 18 5.34 -1.07 11.67
CA ALA A 18 6.20 -0.87 10.54
C ALA A 18 5.75 0.45 9.90
N VAL A 19 6.55 1.50 10.02
CA VAL A 19 6.16 2.81 9.53
C VAL A 19 6.33 2.76 8.01
N TYR A 20 5.24 2.44 7.32
CA TYR A 20 5.18 2.38 5.86
C TYR A 20 5.42 3.77 5.27
N GLN A 21 5.89 3.83 4.03
CA GLN A 21 6.31 5.09 3.41
C GLN A 21 5.18 6.14 3.44
N TYR A 22 3.95 5.75 3.09
CA TYR A 22 2.81 6.66 3.12
C TYR A 22 2.52 7.23 4.53
N GLN A 23 2.83 6.49 5.60
CA GLN A 23 2.62 6.94 6.98
C GLN A 23 3.71 7.92 7.44
N LYS A 24 4.93 7.81 6.90
CA LYS A 24 6.03 8.75 7.18
C LYS A 24 5.83 10.07 6.48
N ASP A 25 5.54 10.00 5.19
CA ASP A 25 5.66 11.16 4.31
C ASP A 25 4.29 11.81 4.02
N CYS A 26 3.20 11.12 4.39
CA CYS A 26 1.83 11.45 4.01
C CYS A 26 1.67 11.57 2.49
N ARG A 27 2.46 10.80 1.72
CA ARG A 27 2.49 10.80 0.26
C ARG A 27 1.67 9.66 -0.31
N TYR A 28 0.92 9.98 -1.35
CA TYR A 28 0.03 9.07 -2.07
C TYR A 28 0.21 9.23 -3.58
N PHE A 29 -0.34 8.28 -4.32
CA PHE A 29 -0.37 8.30 -5.77
C PHE A 29 -1.80 8.06 -6.26
N ALA A 30 -2.34 8.98 -7.04
CA ALA A 30 -3.64 8.83 -7.67
C ALA A 30 -3.48 8.42 -9.13
N GLN A 31 -4.13 7.33 -9.51
CA GLN A 31 -4.25 6.90 -10.90
C GLN A 31 -5.37 7.67 -11.59
N ILE A 32 -5.09 8.18 -12.78
CA ILE A 32 -6.00 8.96 -13.61
C ILE A 32 -5.61 8.80 -15.08
N ALA A 33 -6.58 8.95 -16.00
CA ALA A 33 -6.31 8.97 -17.43
C ALA A 33 -5.40 10.16 -17.80
N ASP A 34 -4.48 9.95 -18.74
CA ASP A 34 -3.48 10.97 -19.08
C ASP A 34 -4.10 12.30 -19.55
N SER A 35 -5.20 12.25 -20.29
CA SER A 35 -5.93 13.43 -20.77
C SER A 35 -6.62 14.25 -19.68
N LEU A 36 -6.81 13.69 -18.48
CA LEU A 36 -7.51 14.33 -17.37
C LEU A 36 -6.55 14.78 -16.25
N LYS A 37 -5.24 14.57 -16.38
CA LYS A 37 -4.26 14.87 -15.30
C LYS A 37 -4.33 16.30 -14.79
N GLU A 38 -4.42 17.28 -15.68
CA GLU A 38 -4.49 18.69 -15.26
C GLU A 38 -5.77 18.99 -14.48
N ALA A 39 -6.90 18.43 -14.91
CA ALA A 39 -8.18 18.59 -14.21
C ALA A 39 -8.17 17.85 -12.86
N GLY A 40 -7.62 16.63 -12.81
CA GLY A 40 -7.46 15.85 -11.58
C GLY A 40 -6.51 16.50 -10.57
N ALA A 41 -5.46 17.18 -11.04
CA ALA A 41 -4.56 17.92 -10.16
C ALA A 41 -5.27 19.11 -9.49
N LYS A 42 -6.13 19.82 -10.25
CA LYS A 42 -6.98 20.89 -9.71
C LYS A 42 -8.00 20.35 -8.72
N GLU A 43 -8.69 19.26 -9.07
CA GLU A 43 -9.65 18.58 -8.16
C GLU A 43 -8.95 18.16 -6.85
N LEU A 44 -7.76 17.57 -6.93
CA LEU A 44 -6.97 17.19 -5.74
C LEU A 44 -6.65 18.41 -4.87
N ALA A 45 -6.20 19.51 -5.46
CA ALA A 45 -5.89 20.74 -4.73
C ALA A 45 -7.14 21.37 -4.09
N GLU A 46 -8.28 21.38 -4.77
CA GLU A 46 -9.57 21.83 -4.23
C GLU A 46 -10.05 20.94 -3.08
N LEU A 47 -9.83 19.63 -3.20
CA LEU A 47 -10.02 18.66 -2.14
C LEU A 47 -8.90 18.69 -1.09
N GLY A 48 -8.05 19.72 -1.09
CA GLY A 48 -7.05 20.05 -0.07
C GLY A 48 -5.80 19.18 -0.05
N ALA A 49 -5.50 18.47 -1.14
CA ALA A 49 -4.20 17.85 -1.33
C ALA A 49 -3.11 18.91 -1.48
N GLU A 50 -1.93 18.61 -0.94
CA GLU A 50 -0.73 19.44 -1.05
C GLU A 50 0.29 18.80 -1.98
N ASP A 51 1.28 19.57 -2.44
CA ASP A 51 2.41 19.08 -3.25
C ASP A 51 1.98 18.19 -4.42
N VAL A 52 0.94 18.63 -5.14
CA VAL A 52 0.31 17.91 -6.25
C VAL A 52 1.22 17.98 -7.48
N ARG A 53 1.74 16.82 -7.89
CA ARG A 53 2.71 16.66 -8.98
C ARG A 53 2.20 15.63 -9.98
N PRO A 54 1.65 16.07 -11.12
CA PRO A 54 1.33 15.17 -12.23
C PRO A 54 2.60 14.48 -12.74
N GLU A 55 2.51 13.19 -13.00
CA GLU A 55 3.62 12.34 -13.46
C GLU A 55 3.11 11.35 -14.52
N PHE A 56 4.00 10.56 -15.13
CA PHE A 56 3.59 9.45 -15.97
C PHE A 56 2.62 8.50 -15.24
N SER A 57 1.48 8.18 -15.86
CA SER A 57 0.43 7.28 -15.34
C SER A 57 -0.35 7.77 -14.09
N GLY A 58 -0.13 8.98 -13.58
CA GLY A 58 -0.94 9.49 -12.46
C GLY A 58 -0.45 10.80 -11.83
N ILE A 59 -0.81 11.01 -10.57
CA ILE A 59 -0.50 12.24 -9.82
C ILE A 59 0.00 11.87 -8.43
N HIS A 60 1.18 12.35 -8.07
CA HIS A 60 1.67 12.30 -6.68
C HIS A 60 1.10 13.47 -5.89
N PHE A 61 0.73 13.23 -4.63
CA PHE A 61 0.25 14.29 -3.76
C PHE A 61 0.52 13.95 -2.29
N ARG A 62 0.41 14.96 -1.43
CA ARG A 62 0.42 14.83 0.03
C ARG A 62 -0.96 15.13 0.59
N ALA A 63 -1.36 14.39 1.61
CA ALA A 63 -2.62 14.59 2.29
C ALA A 63 -2.53 14.10 3.73
N ASP A 64 -3.13 14.82 4.68
CA ASP A 64 -3.37 14.26 5.99
C ASP A 64 -4.47 13.17 5.92
N LYS A 65 -4.68 12.44 7.02
CA LYS A 65 -5.65 11.35 7.05
C LYS A 65 -7.07 11.84 6.71
N SER A 66 -7.47 13.01 7.20
CA SER A 66 -8.81 13.55 6.94
C SER A 66 -9.01 13.90 5.46
N THR A 67 -8.00 14.54 4.85
CA THR A 67 -7.98 14.88 3.42
C THR A 67 -7.95 13.65 2.55
N LEU A 68 -7.18 12.61 2.89
CA LEU A 68 -7.16 11.36 2.12
C LEU A 68 -8.57 10.74 2.03
N TYR A 69 -9.31 10.67 3.14
CA TYR A 69 -10.69 10.16 3.12
C TYR A 69 -11.61 11.06 2.31
N ARG A 70 -11.48 12.38 2.43
CA ARG A 70 -12.23 13.35 1.62
C ARG A 70 -11.98 13.14 0.13
N ILE A 71 -10.73 12.95 -0.29
CA ILE A 71 -10.35 12.67 -1.68
C ILE A 71 -11.00 11.36 -2.16
N ASN A 72 -10.90 10.28 -1.37
CA ASN A 72 -11.50 9.00 -1.74
C ASN A 72 -13.03 9.06 -1.87
N TYR A 73 -13.69 9.95 -1.13
CA TYR A 73 -15.15 10.07 -1.14
C TYR A 73 -15.69 11.04 -2.19
N LEU A 74 -14.96 12.12 -2.48
CA LEU A 74 -15.46 13.23 -3.31
C LEU A 74 -14.84 13.31 -4.70
N SER A 75 -13.71 12.64 -4.96
CA SER A 75 -13.09 12.68 -6.28
C SER A 75 -13.98 12.00 -7.33
N ARG A 76 -14.08 12.64 -8.49
CA ARG A 76 -14.85 12.14 -9.64
C ARG A 76 -13.95 11.73 -10.80
N LEU A 77 -12.72 12.22 -10.81
CA LEU A 77 -11.78 12.02 -11.93
C LEU A 77 -10.76 10.90 -11.66
N LEU A 78 -10.46 10.62 -10.40
CA LEU A 78 -9.45 9.63 -10.03
C LEU A 78 -10.03 8.21 -10.11
N SER A 79 -9.24 7.28 -10.65
CA SER A 79 -9.62 5.87 -10.72
C SER A 79 -9.26 5.11 -9.45
N ARG A 80 -8.07 5.38 -8.86
CA ARG A 80 -7.58 4.74 -7.62
C ARG A 80 -6.67 5.68 -6.86
N CYS A 81 -6.76 5.66 -5.53
CA CYS A 81 -5.77 6.28 -4.63
C CYS A 81 -4.91 5.18 -3.99
N LEU A 82 -3.60 5.21 -4.23
CA LEU A 82 -2.64 4.23 -3.75
C LEU A 82 -1.78 4.82 -2.63
N ALA A 83 -1.55 4.01 -1.60
CA ALA A 83 -0.68 4.31 -0.47
C ALA A 83 0.62 3.49 -0.59
N PRO A 84 1.77 4.12 -0.91
CA PRO A 84 3.04 3.41 -1.04
C PRO A 84 3.47 2.76 0.27
N LEU A 85 3.69 1.45 0.26
CA LEU A 85 4.11 0.71 1.45
C LEU A 85 5.63 0.79 1.65
N ILE A 86 6.37 0.41 0.60
CA ILE A 86 7.83 0.43 0.55
C ILE A 86 8.26 0.87 -0.86
N SER A 87 9.47 1.44 -0.96
CA SER A 87 10.16 1.66 -2.22
C SER A 87 11.59 1.17 -2.08
N HIS A 88 12.07 0.42 -3.08
CA HIS A 88 13.39 -0.19 -3.06
C HIS A 88 13.88 -0.44 -4.50
N VAL A 89 15.20 -0.37 -4.69
CA VAL A 89 15.83 -0.75 -5.96
C VAL A 89 15.72 -2.27 -6.15
N CYS A 90 15.11 -2.71 -7.25
CA CYS A 90 14.84 -4.12 -7.48
C CYS A 90 15.50 -4.56 -8.80
N HIS A 91 16.55 -5.35 -8.71
CA HIS A 91 17.32 -5.80 -9.89
C HIS A 91 16.79 -7.11 -10.47
N ASP A 92 16.16 -7.93 -9.64
CA ASP A 92 15.71 -9.27 -9.99
C ASP A 92 14.45 -9.65 -9.20
N THR A 93 13.85 -10.77 -9.58
CA THR A 93 12.60 -11.25 -8.98
C THR A 93 12.77 -11.88 -7.60
N ASP A 94 13.99 -12.26 -7.22
CA ASP A 94 14.27 -12.82 -5.89
C ASP A 94 14.37 -11.71 -4.86
N THR A 95 15.01 -10.59 -5.22
CA THR A 95 14.99 -9.34 -4.48
C THR A 95 13.55 -8.86 -4.26
N LEU A 96 12.70 -8.90 -5.29
CA LEU A 96 11.27 -8.58 -5.16
C LEU A 96 10.60 -9.47 -4.11
N TYR A 97 10.78 -10.78 -4.21
CA TYR A 97 10.20 -11.76 -3.27
C TYR A 97 10.68 -11.52 -1.83
N GLN A 98 11.98 -11.36 -1.62
CA GLN A 98 12.54 -11.14 -0.28
C GLN A 98 12.05 -9.83 0.35
N LYS A 99 11.99 -8.74 -0.43
CA LYS A 99 11.49 -7.45 0.05
C LYS A 99 10.00 -7.49 0.35
N ALA A 100 9.21 -8.16 -0.48
CA ALA A 100 7.78 -8.36 -0.24
C ALA A 100 7.52 -9.13 1.06
N LYS A 101 8.31 -10.17 1.34
CA LYS A 101 8.18 -11.00 2.54
C LYS A 101 8.56 -10.26 3.84
N GLN A 102 9.34 -9.18 3.75
CA GLN A 102 9.68 -8.32 4.89
C GLN A 102 8.52 -7.42 5.35
N ILE A 103 7.50 -7.22 4.50
CA ILE A 103 6.30 -6.47 4.85
C ILE A 103 5.48 -7.29 5.85
N LYS A 104 5.09 -6.66 6.96
CA LYS A 104 4.16 -7.25 7.93
C LYS A 104 2.74 -7.24 7.36
N TRP A 105 2.37 -8.22 6.54
CA TRP A 105 1.06 -8.25 5.87
C TRP A 105 -0.12 -8.32 6.84
N GLU A 106 0.12 -8.82 8.06
CA GLU A 106 -0.85 -8.82 9.19
C GLU A 106 -1.31 -7.42 9.64
N ASP A 107 -0.59 -6.35 9.26
CA ASP A 107 -0.99 -4.98 9.52
C ASP A 107 -2.10 -4.51 8.55
N PHE A 108 -2.33 -5.22 7.44
CA PHE A 108 -3.31 -4.84 6.41
C PHE A 108 -4.52 -5.77 6.35
N PHE A 109 -4.32 -7.07 6.46
CA PHE A 109 -5.40 -8.05 6.42
C PHE A 109 -5.08 -9.28 7.25
N ALA A 110 -6.14 -9.92 7.75
CA ALA A 110 -6.05 -11.15 8.52
C ALA A 110 -5.98 -12.36 7.60
N GLU A 111 -5.54 -13.48 8.17
CA GLU A 111 -5.65 -14.79 7.54
C GLU A 111 -7.11 -15.10 7.15
N GLY A 112 -7.31 -15.65 5.95
CA GLY A 112 -8.63 -15.97 5.40
C GLY A 112 -9.27 -14.86 4.55
N ASN A 113 -8.70 -13.65 4.54
CA ASN A 113 -9.11 -12.62 3.59
C ASN A 113 -8.48 -12.89 2.21
N THR A 114 -9.26 -12.71 1.15
CA THR A 114 -8.75 -12.78 -0.22
C THR A 114 -7.95 -11.53 -0.56
N PHE A 115 -6.92 -11.68 -1.39
CA PHE A 115 -6.11 -10.56 -1.86
C PHE A 115 -5.75 -10.75 -3.33
N ALA A 116 -5.65 -9.64 -4.06
CA ALA A 116 -5.24 -9.64 -5.45
C ALA A 116 -3.96 -8.82 -5.61
N VAL A 117 -3.07 -9.29 -6.49
CA VAL A 117 -1.81 -8.61 -6.82
C VAL A 117 -1.81 -8.25 -8.29
N SER A 118 -1.64 -6.96 -8.58
CA SER A 118 -1.40 -6.44 -9.92
C SER A 118 -0.02 -5.78 -9.97
N GLY A 119 0.78 -6.13 -10.97
CA GLY A 119 2.11 -5.54 -11.19
C GLY A 119 2.13 -4.71 -12.47
N ASN A 120 2.86 -3.60 -12.43
CA ASN A 120 3.27 -2.85 -13.61
C ASN A 120 4.81 -2.83 -13.66
N VAL A 121 5.39 -3.06 -14.84
CA VAL A 121 6.84 -2.95 -15.06
C VAL A 121 7.07 -2.06 -16.27
N SER A 122 8.01 -1.14 -16.15
CA SER A 122 8.40 -0.21 -17.22
C SER A 122 9.86 0.11 -17.00
N ASP A 123 10.66 0.06 -18.07
CA ASP A 123 12.11 0.29 -18.04
C ASP A 123 12.81 -0.44 -16.88
N SER A 124 12.61 -1.76 -16.82
CA SER A 124 13.00 -2.60 -15.67
C SER A 124 13.68 -3.88 -16.15
N ALA A 125 14.65 -4.36 -15.37
CA ALA A 125 15.29 -5.67 -15.57
C ALA A 125 14.29 -6.83 -15.54
N ILE A 126 13.19 -6.68 -14.78
CA ILE A 126 12.06 -7.60 -14.81
C ILE A 126 11.13 -7.19 -15.96
N SER A 127 11.13 -7.97 -17.04
CA SER A 127 10.38 -7.69 -18.27
C SER A 127 8.92 -8.16 -18.26
N HIS A 128 8.55 -9.05 -17.34
CA HIS A 128 7.22 -9.68 -17.31
C HIS A 128 6.42 -9.29 -16.06
N SER A 129 5.52 -8.31 -16.21
CA SER A 129 4.66 -7.80 -15.12
C SER A 129 3.82 -8.88 -14.43
N LYS A 130 3.25 -9.81 -15.20
CA LYS A 130 2.48 -10.94 -14.65
C LYS A 130 3.36 -11.84 -13.77
N TYR A 131 4.60 -12.09 -14.19
CA TYR A 131 5.53 -12.90 -13.41
C TYR A 131 5.95 -12.19 -12.11
N ALA A 132 6.22 -10.88 -12.17
CA ALA A 132 6.47 -10.07 -10.99
C ALA A 132 5.30 -10.12 -9.99
N ALA A 133 4.06 -10.00 -10.49
CA ALA A 133 2.86 -10.09 -9.67
C ALA A 133 2.69 -11.48 -9.01
N LEU A 134 2.98 -12.56 -9.75
CA LEU A 134 2.98 -13.92 -9.20
C LEU A 134 4.04 -14.11 -8.12
N ARG A 135 5.28 -13.63 -8.33
CA ARG A 135 6.35 -13.70 -7.33
C ARG A 135 5.99 -12.91 -6.06
N LEU A 136 5.40 -11.73 -6.21
CA LEU A 136 4.89 -10.94 -5.08
C LEU A 136 3.75 -11.67 -4.35
N LYS A 137 2.80 -12.24 -5.09
CA LYS A 137 1.71 -13.06 -4.53
C LYS A 137 2.25 -14.24 -3.71
N ASP A 138 3.23 -14.96 -4.22
CA ASP A 138 3.86 -16.08 -3.51
C ASP A 138 4.53 -15.61 -2.22
N ALA A 139 5.24 -14.47 -2.24
CA ALA A 139 5.85 -13.89 -1.04
C ALA A 139 4.82 -13.57 0.06
N VAL A 140 3.66 -13.04 -0.32
CA VAL A 140 2.54 -12.77 0.60
C VAL A 140 1.98 -14.08 1.16
N ALA A 141 1.70 -15.05 0.31
CA ALA A 141 1.14 -16.34 0.73
C ALA A 141 2.10 -17.12 1.65
N ASP A 142 3.40 -17.11 1.33
CA ASP A 142 4.44 -17.75 2.14
C ASP A 142 4.66 -17.05 3.48
N TYR A 143 4.51 -15.72 3.54
CA TYR A 143 4.55 -14.98 4.81
C TYR A 143 3.49 -15.48 5.80
N PHE A 144 2.24 -15.68 5.33
CA PHE A 144 1.18 -16.23 6.18
C PHE A 144 1.44 -17.71 6.50
N LYS A 145 1.84 -18.52 5.50
CA LYS A 145 2.17 -19.93 5.72
C LYS A 145 3.22 -20.13 6.81
N GLU A 146 4.27 -19.31 6.86
CA GLU A 146 5.32 -19.39 7.88
C GLU A 146 4.85 -18.94 9.28
N LYS A 147 3.84 -18.07 9.34
CA LYS A 147 3.32 -17.54 10.60
C LYS A 147 2.20 -18.37 11.20
N THR A 148 1.31 -18.89 10.37
CA THR A 148 0.07 -19.56 10.80
C THR A 148 0.05 -21.04 10.46
N GLY A 149 0.97 -21.51 9.61
CA GLY A 149 1.03 -22.88 9.13
C GLY A 149 0.08 -23.18 7.97
N GLN A 150 -0.78 -22.24 7.56
CA GLN A 150 -1.74 -22.42 6.46
C GLN A 150 -1.47 -21.41 5.34
N ARG A 151 -1.65 -21.86 4.08
CA ARG A 151 -1.54 -20.97 2.92
C ARG A 151 -2.91 -20.30 2.72
N PRO A 152 -3.01 -18.97 2.78
CA PRO A 152 -4.28 -18.29 2.52
C PRO A 152 -4.73 -18.55 1.07
N ASP A 153 -6.03 -18.82 0.91
CA ASP A 153 -6.65 -18.92 -0.41
C ASP A 153 -6.64 -17.55 -1.11
N VAL A 154 -6.42 -17.58 -2.42
CA VAL A 154 -6.20 -16.40 -3.25
C VAL A 154 -7.43 -16.11 -4.08
#